data_AF-A0A969P4K9-F1
#
_entry.id   AF-A0A969P4K9-F1
#
_cell.length_a   1.000
_cell.length_b   1.000
_cell.length_c   1.000
_cell.angle_alpha   90.00
_cell.angle_beta   90.00
_cell.angle_gamma   90.00
#
_symmetry.space_group_name_H-M   'P 1'
#
loop_
_entity.id
_entity.type
_entity.pdbx_description
1 polymer ?
#
loop_
_entity_poly.entity_id
_entity_poly.type
_entity_poly.pdbx_seq_one_letter_code
_entity_poly.pdbx_strand_id
1 'polypeptide(L)'
;MGNLGANVTTADGISAVSWGDNRIDCFARREGSMELVHRFWNGKQWSSWHTLGGVLNSAPCAVSRGPNQINCFALGSNGQLFHIYWNDHKWSGWENLGGEDLQSAPAAVAVNANHIECFVRSTDSNLWHLSWK
;
A
#
# COMPACT_ATOMS: atom_id res chain seq x y z
N MET A 1 -9.44 22.11 -7.99
CA MET A 1 -8.71 20.87 -8.35
C MET A 1 -7.22 21.20 -8.35
N GLY A 2 -6.39 20.41 -7.67
CA GLY A 2 -4.93 20.64 -7.56
C GLY A 2 -4.15 19.45 -8.13
N ASN A 3 -3.06 19.71 -8.86
CA ASN A 3 -2.21 18.67 -9.44
C ASN A 3 -1.12 18.28 -8.42
N LEU A 4 -1.02 16.97 -8.12
CA LEU A 4 -0.03 16.41 -7.21
C LEU A 4 1.27 15.95 -7.92
N GLY A 5 1.37 16.09 -9.25
CA GLY A 5 2.54 15.69 -10.04
C GLY A 5 2.88 14.19 -9.93
N ALA A 6 4.08 13.84 -10.39
CA ALA A 6 4.64 12.49 -10.60
C ALA A 6 4.17 11.74 -11.86
N ASN A 7 5.08 10.96 -12.44
CA ASN A 7 4.81 9.93 -13.45
C ASN A 7 4.35 8.66 -12.72
N VAL A 8 3.10 8.66 -12.30
CA VAL A 8 2.42 7.49 -11.73
C VAL A 8 1.68 6.78 -12.86
N THR A 9 1.66 5.45 -12.87
CA THR A 9 1.02 4.71 -13.97
C THR A 9 -0.47 5.04 -14.06
N THR A 10 -0.98 5.19 -15.28
CA THR A 10 -2.37 5.59 -15.56
C THR A 10 -3.39 4.46 -15.41
N ALA A 11 -2.94 3.21 -15.24
CA ALA A 11 -3.82 2.03 -15.25
C ALA A 11 -4.07 1.38 -13.87
N ASP A 12 -3.15 1.49 -12.88
CA ASP A 12 -3.25 0.70 -11.64
C ASP A 12 -2.95 1.50 -10.36
N GLY A 13 -4.02 2.13 -9.88
CA GLY A 13 -4.37 2.24 -8.46
C GLY A 13 -3.54 3.14 -7.56
N ILE A 14 -4.10 4.32 -7.30
CA ILE A 14 -3.72 5.12 -6.13
C ILE A 14 -4.39 4.48 -4.89
N SER A 15 -3.66 4.39 -3.79
CA SER A 15 -4.25 4.13 -2.47
C SER A 15 -4.08 5.36 -1.60
N ALA A 16 -5.11 5.74 -0.86
CA ALA A 16 -5.03 6.81 0.13
C ALA A 16 -5.53 6.31 1.48
N VAL A 17 -4.90 6.78 2.55
CA VAL A 17 -5.28 6.46 3.92
C VAL A 17 -5.13 7.68 4.81
N SER A 18 -5.95 7.77 5.85
CA SER A 18 -5.77 8.71 6.95
C SER A 18 -5.65 7.90 8.24
N TRP A 19 -4.67 8.24 9.07
CA TRP A 19 -4.48 7.64 10.40
C TRP A 19 -4.78 8.62 11.54
N GLY A 20 -5.16 9.86 11.22
CA GLY A 20 -5.46 10.91 12.17
C GLY A 20 -5.89 12.21 11.50
N ASP A 21 -6.37 13.14 12.31
CA ASP A 21 -6.87 14.44 11.83
C ASP A 21 -5.82 15.19 11.02
N ASN A 22 -6.26 15.81 9.92
CA ASN A 22 -5.41 16.60 9.02
C ASN A 22 -4.20 15.85 8.45
N ARG A 23 -4.30 14.53 8.34
CA ARG A 23 -3.28 13.68 7.75
C ARG A 23 -3.86 12.79 6.66
N ILE A 24 -3.21 12.80 5.50
CA ILE A 24 -3.52 11.92 4.38
C ILE A 24 -2.20 11.40 3.84
N ASP A 25 -2.10 10.11 3.60
CA ASP A 25 -0.96 9.44 2.97
C ASP A 25 -1.45 8.83 1.66
N CYS A 26 -0.84 9.24 0.54
CA CYS A 26 -1.18 8.79 -0.81
C CYS A 26 -0.05 7.97 -1.42
N PHE A 27 -0.39 6.76 -1.85
CA PHE A 27 0.50 5.75 -2.40
C PHE A 27 0.18 5.52 -3.86
N ALA A 28 1.20 5.31 -4.68
CA ALA A 28 1.04 4.98 -6.08
C ALA A 28 2.21 4.12 -6.56
N ARG A 29 2.00 3.42 -7.66
CA ARG A 29 3.07 2.74 -8.40
C ARG A 29 3.70 3.70 -9.39
N ARG A 30 5.03 3.85 -9.34
CA ARG A 30 5.78 4.71 -10.27
C ARG A 30 5.84 4.06 -11.66
N GLU A 31 5.60 4.85 -12.70
CA GLU A 31 5.75 4.40 -14.08
C GLU A 31 7.22 4.12 -14.43
N GLY A 32 7.46 3.06 -15.21
CA GLY A 32 8.79 2.60 -15.58
C GLY A 32 9.45 1.73 -14.51
N SER A 33 9.69 2.25 -13.30
CA SER A 33 10.38 1.48 -12.23
C SER A 33 9.47 0.53 -11.45
N MET A 34 8.16 0.75 -11.50
CA MET A 34 7.15 -0.04 -10.77
C MET A 34 7.30 0.02 -9.23
N GLU A 35 8.10 0.94 -8.71
CA GLU A 35 8.30 1.11 -7.26
C GLU A 35 7.07 1.73 -6.59
N LEU A 36 6.86 1.41 -5.31
CA LEU A 36 5.91 2.14 -4.49
C LEU A 36 6.48 3.52 -4.20
N VAL A 37 5.69 4.55 -4.50
CA VAL A 37 5.95 5.92 -4.11
C VAL A 37 4.84 6.44 -3.21
N HIS A 38 5.21 7.33 -2.30
CA HIS A 38 4.31 7.87 -1.31
C HIS A 38 4.54 9.37 -1.11
N ARG A 39 3.45 10.11 -0.92
CA ARG A 39 3.47 11.49 -0.41
C ARG A 39 2.34 11.69 0.59
N PHE A 40 2.50 12.66 1.47
CA PHE A 40 1.51 12.89 2.53
C PHE A 40 1.18 14.37 2.72
N TRP A 41 -0.03 14.64 3.18
CA TRP A 41 -0.48 15.94 3.67
C TRP A 41 -0.18 16.05 5.17
N ASN A 42 0.51 17.11 5.59
CA ASN A 42 0.90 17.29 7.00
C ASN A 42 0.05 18.31 7.77
N GLY A 43 -1.14 18.63 7.28
CA GLY A 43 -2.01 19.68 7.84
C GLY A 43 -1.77 21.07 7.28
N LYS A 44 -0.67 21.29 6.54
CA LYS A 44 -0.33 22.60 5.94
C LYS A 44 0.02 22.51 4.47
N GLN A 45 0.75 21.47 4.09
CA GLN A 45 1.21 21.25 2.72
C GLN A 45 1.38 19.76 2.45
N TRP A 46 1.42 19.43 1.16
CA TRP A 46 1.83 18.11 0.74
C TRP A 46 3.36 18.01 0.75
N SER A 47 3.89 16.88 1.19
CA SER A 47 5.31 16.53 1.07
C SER A 47 5.72 16.36 -0.40
N SER A 48 7.02 16.26 -0.65
CA SER A 48 7.55 15.64 -1.88
C SER A 48 7.13 14.17 -1.97
N TRP A 49 7.25 13.60 -3.17
CA TRP A 49 7.15 12.15 -3.35
C TRP A 49 8.42 11.46 -2.82
N HIS A 50 8.23 10.40 -2.05
CA HIS A 50 9.28 9.54 -1.51
C HIS A 50 9.15 8.15 -2.12
N THR A 51 10.26 7.55 -2.52
CA THR A 51 10.27 6.16 -2.99
C THR A 51 10.39 5.22 -1.80
N LEU A 52 9.50 4.23 -1.72
CA LEU A 52 9.51 3.16 -0.73
C LEU A 52 10.06 1.85 -1.33
N GLY A 53 10.54 1.88 -2.57
CA GLY A 53 11.14 0.76 -3.28
C GLY A 53 10.13 -0.31 -3.67
N GLY A 54 10.61 -1.54 -3.79
CA GLY A 54 9.83 -2.68 -4.27
C GLY A 54 9.62 -2.67 -5.79
N VAL A 55 9.04 -3.74 -6.32
CA VAL A 55 8.63 -3.86 -7.73
C VAL A 55 7.21 -4.42 -7.73
N LEU A 56 6.24 -3.52 -7.89
CA LEU A 56 4.83 -3.83 -7.70
C LEU A 56 4.21 -4.34 -8.99
N ASN A 57 3.50 -5.47 -8.91
CA ASN A 57 2.70 -6.05 -9.98
C ASN A 57 1.19 -5.84 -9.77
N SER A 58 0.80 -5.01 -8.81
CA SER A 58 -0.58 -4.61 -8.58
C SER A 58 -0.65 -3.15 -8.13
N ALA A 59 -1.88 -2.62 -8.05
CA ALA A 59 -2.13 -1.45 -7.22
C ALA A 59 -1.76 -1.74 -5.74
N PRO A 60 -1.19 -0.77 -5.01
CA PRO A 60 -1.06 -0.85 -3.56
C PRO A 60 -2.43 -0.75 -2.85
N CYS A 61 -2.51 -1.27 -1.63
CA CYS A 61 -3.62 -1.07 -0.71
C CYS A 61 -3.08 -0.68 0.67
N ALA A 62 -3.38 0.55 1.11
CA ALA A 62 -2.95 1.09 2.39
C ALA A 62 -4.11 1.15 3.39
N VAL A 63 -3.84 0.73 4.63
CA VAL A 63 -4.79 0.77 5.75
C VAL A 63 -4.11 1.34 6.98
N SER A 64 -4.88 1.95 7.87
CA SER A 64 -4.39 2.39 9.17
C SER A 64 -4.98 1.55 10.28
N ARG A 65 -4.13 1.13 11.23
CA ARG A 65 -4.56 0.47 12.47
C ARG A 65 -4.82 1.46 13.61
N GLY A 66 -4.46 2.72 13.41
CA GLY A 66 -4.54 3.75 14.44
C GLY A 66 -3.52 4.86 14.20
N PRO A 67 -3.43 5.82 15.14
CA PRO A 67 -2.54 6.97 15.03
C PRO A 67 -1.10 6.56 14.74
N ASN A 68 -0.49 7.24 13.77
CA ASN A 68 0.89 7.02 13.33
C ASN A 68 1.20 5.59 12.85
N GLN A 69 0.19 4.82 12.43
CA GLN A 69 0.37 3.46 11.92
C GLN A 69 -0.30 3.28 10.57
N ILE A 70 0.49 2.86 9.58
CA ILE A 70 0.03 2.52 8.23
C ILE A 70 0.62 1.17 7.85
N ASN A 71 -0.18 0.33 7.21
CA ASN A 71 0.27 -0.89 6.55
C ASN A 71 -0.10 -0.78 5.09
N CYS A 72 0.83 -1.11 4.19
CA CYS A 72 0.62 -1.06 2.74
C CYS A 72 0.95 -2.42 2.14
N PHE A 73 0.02 -2.95 1.37
CA PHE A 73 0.11 -4.25 0.72
C PHE A 73 0.17 -4.09 -0.79
N ALA A 74 0.93 -4.94 -1.46
CA ALA A 74 0.94 -5.03 -2.91
C ALA A 74 1.43 -6.40 -3.36
N LEU A 75 1.13 -6.78 -4.60
CA LEU A 75 1.73 -7.98 -5.20
C LEU A 75 3.11 -7.67 -5.76
N GLY A 76 4.04 -8.60 -5.61
CA GLY A 76 5.31 -8.62 -6.34
C GLY A 76 5.18 -9.29 -7.72
N SER A 77 6.26 -9.30 -8.50
CA SER A 77 6.28 -9.79 -9.89
C SER A 77 5.74 -11.22 -10.08
N ASN A 78 5.89 -12.09 -9.08
CA ASN A 78 5.46 -13.49 -9.16
C ASN A 78 4.11 -13.76 -8.46
N GLY A 79 3.29 -12.74 -8.22
CA GLY A 79 1.99 -12.91 -7.56
C GLY A 79 2.10 -13.26 -6.08
N GLN A 80 3.22 -12.91 -5.43
CA GLN A 80 3.39 -13.02 -3.98
C GLN A 80 2.88 -11.75 -3.31
N LEU A 81 2.24 -11.88 -2.15
CA LEU A 81 1.79 -10.73 -1.35
C LEU A 81 2.96 -10.16 -0.54
N PHE A 82 3.19 -8.87 -0.67
CA PHE A 82 4.20 -8.14 0.09
C PHE A 82 3.56 -7.07 0.98
N HIS A 83 4.27 -6.72 2.04
CA HIS A 83 3.86 -5.76 3.05
C HIS A 83 5.00 -4.80 3.43
N ILE A 84 4.66 -3.53 3.63
CA ILE A 84 5.54 -2.52 4.23
C ILE A 84 4.71 -1.65 5.17
N TYR A 85 5.26 -1.24 6.31
CA TYR A 85 4.51 -0.47 7.31
C TYR A 85 5.27 0.74 7.84
N TRP A 86 4.50 1.72 8.29
CA TRP A 86 4.96 2.90 9.03
C TRP A 86 4.73 2.70 10.52
N ASN A 87 5.76 2.94 11.33
CA ASN A 87 5.76 2.72 12.79
C ASN A 87 6.01 4.00 13.60
N ASP A 88 5.47 5.14 13.16
CA ASP A 88 5.70 6.49 13.70
C ASP A 88 7.09 7.10 13.41
N HIS A 89 8.10 6.27 13.15
CA HIS A 89 9.48 6.75 12.98
C HIS A 89 10.02 6.56 11.58
N LYS A 90 9.77 5.39 10.99
CA LYS A 90 10.26 5.02 9.67
C LYS A 90 9.35 4.02 8.98
N TRP A 91 9.51 3.94 7.67
CA TRP A 91 9.02 2.79 6.90
C TRP A 91 9.88 1.57 7.22
N SER A 92 9.25 0.41 7.32
CA SER A 92 9.92 -0.88 7.43
C SER A 92 10.65 -1.24 6.12
N GLY A 93 11.35 -2.38 6.12
CA GLY A 93 11.64 -3.08 4.86
C GLY A 93 10.39 -3.77 4.32
N TRP A 94 10.44 -4.19 3.05
CA TRP A 94 9.41 -5.04 2.48
C TRP A 94 9.47 -6.46 3.06
N GLU A 95 8.32 -6.95 3.49
CA GLU A 95 8.11 -8.29 4.03
C GLU A 95 7.34 -9.13 3.01
N ASN A 96 7.85 -10.31 2.68
CA ASN A 96 7.13 -11.29 1.86
C ASN A 96 6.17 -12.06 2.77
N LEU A 97 4.87 -11.97 2.49
CA LEU A 97 3.83 -12.66 3.23
C LEU A 97 3.41 -13.98 2.56
N GLY A 98 4.09 -14.37 1.48
CA GLY A 98 3.83 -15.58 0.72
C GLY A 98 2.68 -15.43 -0.26
N GLY A 99 2.00 -16.56 -0.52
CA GLY A 99 1.07 -16.68 -1.63
C GLY A 99 1.78 -17.03 -2.94
N GLU A 100 1.04 -17.69 -3.82
CA GLU A 100 1.50 -18.09 -5.15
C GLU A 100 0.38 -17.76 -6.14
N ASP A 101 0.75 -17.21 -7.30
CA ASP A 101 -0.17 -16.90 -8.39
C ASP A 101 -1.38 -16.02 -8.00
N LEU A 102 -1.16 -15.06 -7.10
CA LEU A 102 -2.15 -14.00 -6.83
C LEU A 102 -2.21 -13.01 -8.00
N GLN A 103 -3.41 -12.53 -8.32
CA GLN A 103 -3.68 -11.75 -9.54
C GLN A 103 -4.45 -10.46 -9.27
N SER A 104 -5.25 -10.35 -8.20
CA SER A 104 -5.91 -9.08 -7.89
C SER A 104 -5.01 -8.18 -7.06
N ALA A 105 -5.20 -6.87 -7.19
CA ALA A 105 -4.75 -5.95 -6.14
C ALA A 105 -5.33 -6.40 -4.78
N PRO A 106 -4.56 -6.25 -3.69
CA PRO A 106 -5.05 -6.55 -2.36
C PRO A 106 -6.20 -5.60 -1.99
N ALA A 107 -7.15 -6.12 -1.23
CA ALA A 107 -8.14 -5.34 -0.51
C ALA A 107 -7.95 -5.62 0.98
N ALA A 108 -7.55 -4.63 1.76
CA ALA A 108 -7.25 -4.80 3.17
C ALA A 108 -8.10 -3.91 4.07
N VAL A 109 -8.33 -4.37 5.29
CA VAL A 109 -9.07 -3.65 6.33
C VAL A 109 -8.40 -3.86 7.68
N ALA A 110 -8.27 -2.79 8.47
CA ALA A 110 -7.93 -2.91 9.89
C ALA A 110 -9.20 -3.21 10.66
N VAL A 111 -9.28 -4.41 11.26
CA VAL A 111 -10.41 -4.83 12.10
C VAL A 111 -10.33 -4.12 13.45
N ASN A 112 -9.12 -3.95 13.97
CA ASN A 112 -8.79 -3.16 15.15
C ASN A 112 -7.27 -2.83 15.16
N ALA A 113 -6.79 -2.24 16.25
CA ALA A 113 -5.40 -1.81 16.38
C ALA A 113 -4.35 -2.93 16.21
N ASN A 114 -4.73 -4.19 16.45
CA ASN A 114 -3.83 -5.35 16.42
C ASN A 114 -4.27 -6.41 15.41
N HIS A 115 -5.07 -6.03 14.40
CA HIS A 115 -5.60 -7.00 13.46
C HIS A 115 -5.93 -6.37 12.11
N ILE A 116 -5.31 -6.90 11.07
CA ILE A 116 -5.63 -6.62 9.66
C ILE A 116 -6.08 -7.91 8.98
N GLU A 117 -7.10 -7.80 8.15
CA GLU A 117 -7.43 -8.81 7.14
C GLU A 117 -7.09 -8.26 5.76
N CYS A 118 -6.40 -9.06 4.95
CA CYS A 118 -6.05 -8.73 3.57
C CYS A 118 -6.59 -9.82 2.64
N PHE A 119 -7.33 -9.42 1.61
CA PHE A 119 -8.00 -10.30 0.67
C PHE A 119 -7.40 -10.14 -0.73
N VAL A 120 -7.20 -11.27 -1.41
CA VAL A 120 -6.56 -11.35 -2.73
C VAL A 120 -7.17 -12.51 -3.53
N ARG A 121 -7.34 -12.32 -4.85
CA ARG A 121 -7.80 -13.37 -5.76
C ARG A 121 -6.61 -14.00 -6.50
N SER A 122 -6.60 -15.31 -6.62
CA SER A 122 -5.61 -16.10 -7.38
C SER A 122 -6.00 -16.32 -8.86
N THR A 123 -5.08 -16.89 -9.63
CA THR A 123 -5.26 -17.29 -11.05
C THR A 123 -6.42 -18.27 -11.25
N ASP A 124 -6.63 -19.19 -10.31
CA ASP A 124 -7.74 -20.16 -10.30
C ASP A 124 -9.10 -19.55 -9.88
N SER A 125 -9.15 -18.22 -9.72
CA SER A 125 -10.32 -17.45 -9.31
C SER A 125 -10.81 -17.69 -7.88
N ASN A 126 -10.03 -18.36 -7.04
CA ASN A 126 -10.30 -18.46 -5.61
C ASN A 126 -9.98 -17.14 -4.88
N LEU A 127 -10.75 -16.85 -3.84
CA LEU A 127 -10.49 -15.75 -2.91
C LEU A 127 -9.69 -16.27 -1.71
N TRP A 128 -8.56 -15.66 -1.46
CA TRP A 128 -7.70 -15.92 -0.31
C TRP A 128 -7.76 -14.75 0.66
N HIS A 129 -7.56 -15.05 1.94
CA HIS A 129 -7.33 -14.01 2.93
C HIS A 129 -6.10 -14.35 3.78
N LEU A 130 -5.43 -13.31 4.24
CA LEU A 130 -4.36 -13.39 5.23
C LEU A 130 -4.75 -12.57 6.46
N SER A 131 -4.70 -13.22 7.61
CA SER A 131 -4.91 -12.60 8.91
C SER A 131 -3.57 -12.25 9.53
N TRP A 132 -3.36 -10.98 9.85
CA TRP A 132 -2.11 -10.48 10.44
C TRP A 132 -2.39 -9.74 11.75
N LYS A 133 -1.61 -10.06 12.80
CA LYS A 133 -1.74 -9.53 14.16
C LYS A 133 -0.48 -8.77 14.58
#